data_AF-A0A831NK83-F1
#
_entry.id   AF-A0A831NK83-F1
#
_cell.length_a   1.000
_cell.length_b   1.000
_cell.length_c   1.000
_cell.angle_alpha   90.00
_cell.angle_beta   90.00
_cell.angle_gamma   90.00
#
_symmetry.space_group_name_H-M   'P 1'
#
loop_
_entity.id
_entity.type
_entity.pdbx_description
1 polymer ?
#
loop_
_entity_poly.entity_id
_entity_poly.type
_entity_poly.pdbx_seq_one_letter_code
_entity_poly.pdbx_strand_id
1 'polypeptide(L)'
;GDPFAPPSRIRVKVPQNIADFEFSMYNNPSRQVALEDFLTRSVFEVIKRLPSLKGTGHSGDIYIDKGGQQIIKRSAMVVNKDYVEARLSIGLPAFGRRINGSGAQRIFLEFLPQIVEKSLLKKSLNVQDIWLWVETVEDQDYLRSQLKERGLVAFVADGAILPRESGISDRPLKGGNVVPFESPDSLRIKFQLPNRGEITGMGIPEGVTLIVG
;
A
#
# COMPACT_ATOMS: atom_id res chain seq x y z
N GLY A 1 23.47 15.96 12.52
CA GLY A 1 22.77 16.61 11.40
C GLY A 1 22.19 17.92 11.88
N ASP A 2 21.90 18.84 10.95
CA ASP A 2 21.21 20.11 11.20
C ASP A 2 19.72 19.96 10.82
N PRO A 3 18.76 20.74 11.35
CA PRO A 3 17.32 20.53 11.13
C PRO A 3 16.84 20.69 9.67
N PHE A 4 17.69 21.22 8.79
CA PHE A 4 17.45 21.29 7.33
C PHE A 4 18.00 20.07 6.56
N ALA A 5 18.76 19.20 7.22
CA ALA A 5 19.26 17.97 6.61
C ALA A 5 18.12 16.94 6.43
N PRO A 6 18.31 15.92 5.56
CA PRO A 6 17.36 14.83 5.46
C PRO A 6 17.02 14.23 6.84
N PRO A 7 15.73 13.94 7.10
CA PRO A 7 15.29 13.35 8.35
C PRO A 7 16.06 12.10 8.77
N SER A 8 16.16 11.86 10.08
CA SER A 8 16.79 10.68 10.65
C SER A 8 15.95 9.43 10.38
N ARG A 9 16.58 8.30 10.07
CA ARG A 9 15.87 7.03 9.84
C ARG A 9 15.74 6.24 11.13
N ILE A 10 14.55 5.73 11.40
CA ILE A 10 14.26 4.87 12.55
C ILE A 10 13.50 3.61 12.11
N ARG A 11 13.51 2.60 13.00
CA ARG A 11 12.73 1.38 12.85
C ARG A 11 11.86 1.21 14.08
N VAL A 12 10.57 0.98 13.86
CA VAL A 12 9.60 0.64 14.90
C VAL A 12 9.21 -0.81 14.69
N LYS A 13 9.54 -1.67 15.65
CA LYS A 13 9.38 -3.12 15.53
C LYS A 13 8.44 -3.64 16.60
N VAL A 14 7.40 -4.35 16.16
CA VAL A 14 6.37 -4.96 17.00
C VAL A 14 6.46 -6.47 16.85
N PRO A 15 6.70 -7.22 17.94
CA PRO A 15 6.63 -8.68 17.93
C PRO A 15 5.29 -9.21 17.40
N GLN A 16 5.28 -10.33 16.68
CA GLN A 16 4.03 -10.89 16.15
C GLN A 16 3.03 -11.31 17.23
N ASN A 17 3.47 -11.74 18.42
CA ASN A 17 2.56 -12.05 19.53
C ASN A 17 1.81 -10.81 20.07
N ILE A 18 2.21 -9.60 19.64
CA ILE A 18 1.52 -8.33 19.94
C ILE A 18 0.80 -7.80 18.70
N ALA A 19 1.45 -7.85 17.53
CA ALA A 19 0.88 -7.37 16.26
C ALA A 19 -0.31 -8.25 15.81
N ASP A 20 -0.23 -9.55 16.08
CA ASP A 20 -1.30 -10.56 15.95
C ASP A 20 -1.78 -10.82 14.51
N PHE A 21 -0.90 -10.70 13.51
CA PHE A 21 -1.26 -11.06 12.14
C PHE A 21 -1.07 -12.56 11.91
N GLU A 22 -2.12 -13.26 11.46
CA GLU A 22 -2.04 -14.70 11.19
C GLU A 22 -1.15 -14.99 9.98
N PHE A 23 -0.45 -16.13 10.01
CA PHE A 23 0.44 -16.55 8.93
C PHE A 23 -0.27 -16.63 7.57
N SER A 24 -1.55 -17.00 7.53
CA SER A 24 -2.36 -17.06 6.31
C SER A 24 -2.48 -15.71 5.59
N MET A 25 -2.26 -14.57 6.27
CA MET A 25 -2.25 -13.24 5.66
C MET A 25 -0.93 -12.91 4.93
N TYR A 26 0.13 -13.70 5.11
CA TYR A 26 1.44 -13.46 4.51
C TYR A 26 2.22 -14.76 4.19
N ASN A 27 1.51 -15.87 4.00
CA ASN A 27 2.10 -17.20 3.80
C ASN A 27 2.77 -17.41 2.43
N ASN A 28 2.60 -16.47 1.51
CA ASN A 28 3.25 -16.45 0.21
C ASN A 28 3.70 -15.02 -0.17
N PRO A 29 4.54 -14.85 -1.21
CA PRO A 29 5.11 -13.55 -1.55
C PRO A 29 4.08 -12.46 -1.89
N SER A 30 3.02 -12.78 -2.63
CA SER A 30 2.01 -11.78 -3.03
C SER A 30 1.19 -11.31 -1.84
N ARG A 31 0.76 -12.24 -0.96
CA ARG A 31 0.08 -11.92 0.29
C ARG A 31 0.96 -11.12 1.25
N GLN A 32 2.24 -11.49 1.38
CA GLN A 32 3.18 -10.75 2.22
C GLN A 32 3.36 -9.30 1.74
N VAL A 33 3.57 -9.09 0.44
CA VAL A 33 3.66 -7.76 -0.16
C VAL A 33 2.37 -6.97 0.05
N ALA A 34 1.21 -7.60 -0.08
CA ALA A 34 -0.09 -6.97 0.12
C ALA A 34 -0.27 -6.48 1.56
N LEU A 35 0.03 -7.33 2.55
CA LEU A 35 -0.08 -6.97 3.96
C LEU A 35 0.90 -5.86 4.34
N GLU A 36 2.15 -5.95 3.87
CA GLU A 36 3.14 -4.89 4.07
C GLU A 36 2.68 -3.55 3.49
N ASP A 37 2.11 -3.54 2.27
CA ASP A 37 1.56 -2.33 1.65
C ASP A 37 0.36 -1.80 2.42
N PHE A 38 -0.58 -2.65 2.84
CA PHE A 38 -1.73 -2.26 3.66
C PHE A 38 -1.29 -1.54 4.94
N LEU A 39 -0.39 -2.16 5.72
CA LEU A 39 0.11 -1.58 6.97
C LEU A 39 0.89 -0.29 6.73
N THR A 40 1.65 -0.20 5.63
CA THR A 40 2.33 1.05 5.24
C THR A 40 1.32 2.18 5.03
N ARG A 41 0.20 1.90 4.35
CA ARG A 41 -0.89 2.87 4.15
C ARG A 41 -1.57 3.23 5.46
N SER A 42 -1.82 2.27 6.34
CA SER A 42 -2.37 2.52 7.67
C SER A 42 -1.47 3.45 8.49
N VAL A 43 -0.15 3.20 8.51
CA VAL A 43 0.84 4.06 9.20
C VAL A 43 0.80 5.47 8.63
N PHE A 44 0.81 5.60 7.30
CA PHE A 44 0.76 6.90 6.63
C PHE A 44 -0.51 7.70 6.99
N GLU A 45 -1.67 7.05 7.04
CA GLU A 45 -2.93 7.71 7.41
C GLU A 45 -2.95 8.15 8.88
N VAL A 46 -2.32 7.39 9.79
CA VAL A 46 -2.15 7.81 11.18
C VAL A 46 -1.22 9.02 11.26
N ILE A 47 -0.07 8.98 10.58
CA ILE A 47 0.90 10.08 10.53
C ILE A 47 0.23 11.39 10.08
N LYS A 48 -0.60 11.35 9.02
CA LYS A 48 -1.30 12.53 8.49
C LYS A 48 -2.26 13.19 9.49
N ARG A 49 -2.73 12.44 10.49
CA ARG A 49 -3.67 12.93 11.51
C ARG A 49 -2.95 13.39 12.78
N LEU A 50 -1.64 13.17 12.89
CA LEU A 50 -0.87 13.62 14.04
C LEU A 50 -0.75 15.16 14.03
N PRO A 51 -0.70 15.80 15.21
CA PRO A 51 -0.43 17.22 15.31
C PRO A 51 0.96 17.56 14.75
N SER A 52 1.08 18.67 14.05
CA SER A 52 2.39 19.21 13.67
C SER A 52 3.12 19.76 14.89
N LEU A 53 4.44 19.61 14.90
CA LEU A 53 5.31 20.25 15.89
C LEU A 53 5.91 21.52 15.28
N LYS A 54 6.03 22.56 16.10
CA LYS A 54 6.71 23.79 15.68
C LYS A 54 8.23 23.58 15.72
N GLY A 55 8.93 24.14 14.74
CA GLY A 55 10.38 24.16 14.69
C GLY A 55 10.90 24.67 13.35
N THR A 56 12.19 24.46 13.11
CA THR A 56 12.90 24.87 11.87
C THR A 56 13.15 23.68 10.95
N GLY A 57 13.09 23.90 9.63
CA GLY A 57 13.34 22.85 8.63
C GLY A 57 12.33 21.71 8.74
N HIS A 58 12.83 20.48 8.80
CA HIS A 58 12.00 19.27 8.91
C HIS A 58 11.52 18.97 10.34
N SER A 59 11.59 19.92 11.26
CA SER A 59 11.29 19.67 12.68
C SER A 59 9.90 19.09 12.90
N GLY A 60 9.85 17.87 13.43
CA GLY A 60 8.60 17.17 13.71
C GLY A 60 8.01 16.38 12.54
N ASP A 61 8.62 16.43 11.36
CA ASP A 61 8.17 15.62 10.23
C ASP A 61 8.30 14.13 10.61
N ILE A 62 7.24 13.38 10.40
CA ILE A 62 7.26 11.92 10.44
C ILE A 62 6.79 11.45 9.07
N TYR A 63 7.55 10.55 8.45
CA TYR A 63 7.27 10.10 7.10
C TYR A 63 7.51 8.60 6.94
N ILE A 64 6.66 7.96 6.14
CA ILE A 64 6.84 6.61 5.62
C ILE A 64 6.62 6.64 4.11
N ASP A 65 7.43 5.89 3.36
CA ASP A 65 7.21 5.73 1.92
C ASP A 65 6.01 4.82 1.64
N LYS A 66 4.83 5.43 1.47
CA LYS A 66 3.58 4.73 1.12
C LYS A 66 3.53 4.26 -0.34
N GLY A 67 4.31 4.86 -1.24
CA GLY A 67 4.13 4.70 -2.67
C GLY A 67 2.77 5.18 -3.21
N GLY A 68 2.53 4.88 -4.49
CA GLY A 68 1.36 5.28 -5.27
C GLY A 68 0.17 4.31 -5.18
N GLN A 69 -0.58 4.18 -6.27
CA GLN A 69 -1.67 3.20 -6.38
C GLN A 69 -1.17 1.75 -6.51
N GLN A 70 0.08 1.58 -6.94
CA GLN A 70 0.69 0.28 -7.18
C GLN A 70 1.15 -0.36 -5.87
N ILE A 71 0.86 -1.65 -5.75
CA ILE A 71 1.31 -2.49 -4.64
C ILE A 71 2.60 -3.17 -5.07
N ILE A 72 3.72 -2.79 -4.46
CA ILE A 72 5.07 -3.21 -4.82
C ILE A 72 5.82 -3.54 -3.54
N LYS A 73 6.69 -4.56 -3.57
CA LYS A 73 7.61 -4.83 -2.46
C LYS A 73 8.46 -3.59 -2.18
N ARG A 74 8.39 -3.09 -0.95
CA ARG A 74 9.14 -1.91 -0.49
C ARG A 74 9.89 -2.22 0.79
N SER A 75 10.90 -1.41 1.08
CA SER A 75 11.63 -1.51 2.36
C SER A 75 10.90 -0.84 3.52
N ALA A 76 9.80 -0.12 3.27
CA ALA A 76 9.09 0.70 4.26
C ALA A 76 8.41 -0.14 5.36
N MET A 77 8.02 -1.36 5.03
CA MET A 77 7.37 -2.29 5.95
C MET A 77 7.94 -3.68 5.75
N VAL A 78 8.12 -4.41 6.84
CA VAL A 78 8.47 -5.83 6.82
C VAL A 78 7.50 -6.57 7.71
N VAL A 79 6.89 -7.63 7.17
CA VAL A 79 6.08 -8.57 7.96
C VAL A 79 6.68 -9.97 7.83
N ASN A 80 6.92 -10.63 8.95
CA ASN A 80 7.33 -12.03 8.99
C ASN A 80 6.75 -12.71 10.23
N LYS A 81 7.15 -13.97 10.46
CA LYS A 81 6.68 -14.79 11.59
C LYS A 81 7.07 -14.25 12.97
N ASP A 82 8.11 -13.44 13.05
CA ASP A 82 8.68 -12.96 14.31
C ASP A 82 8.19 -11.54 14.65
N TYR A 83 8.01 -10.67 13.64
CA TYR A 83 7.65 -9.27 13.86
C TYR A 83 7.03 -8.56 12.63
N VAL A 84 6.44 -7.41 12.94
CA VAL A 84 6.12 -6.32 12.01
C VAL A 84 7.11 -5.17 12.25
N GLU A 85 7.74 -4.63 11.20
CA GLU A 85 8.68 -3.50 11.30
C GLU A 85 8.30 -2.40 10.32
N ALA A 86 7.97 -1.22 10.86
CA ALA A 86 7.80 0.00 10.07
C ALA A 86 9.12 0.80 10.06
N ARG A 87 9.54 1.25 8.88
CA ARG A 87 10.74 2.07 8.69
C ARG A 87 10.33 3.50 8.38
N LEU A 88 10.65 4.39 9.30
CA LEU A 88 10.20 5.79 9.26
C LEU A 88 11.38 6.73 9.12
N SER A 89 11.08 7.91 8.60
CA SER A 89 11.93 9.08 8.63
C SER A 89 11.36 10.08 9.64
N ILE A 90 12.18 10.56 10.57
CA ILE A 90 11.81 11.55 11.59
C ILE A 90 12.72 12.77 11.53
N GLY A 91 12.12 13.94 11.38
CA GLY A 91 12.84 15.20 11.52
C GLY A 91 12.95 15.54 13.00
N LEU A 92 14.15 15.35 13.57
CA LEU A 92 14.38 15.63 14.98
C LEU A 92 14.14 17.13 15.25
N PRO A 93 13.28 17.49 16.21
CA PRO A 93 12.78 18.84 16.32
C PRO A 93 13.83 19.78 16.93
N ALA A 94 13.85 21.01 16.42
CA ALA A 94 14.78 22.05 16.84
C ALA A 94 14.23 23.45 16.55
N PHE A 95 14.81 24.46 17.23
CA PHE A 95 14.61 25.88 16.96
C PHE A 95 15.94 26.50 16.53
N GLY A 96 16.17 26.57 15.21
CA GLY A 96 17.48 26.91 14.66
C GLY A 96 18.47 25.82 15.05
N ARG A 97 19.58 26.19 15.69
CA ARG A 97 20.60 25.23 16.14
C ARG A 97 20.36 24.68 17.56
N ARG A 98 19.23 25.00 18.19
CA ARG A 98 18.89 24.53 19.55
C ARG A 98 17.96 23.31 19.48
N ILE A 99 18.33 22.22 20.15
CA ILE A 99 17.54 20.99 20.25
C ILE A 99 16.20 21.30 20.96
N ASN A 100 15.09 20.85 20.38
CA ASN A 100 13.77 20.90 21.01
C ASN A 100 13.48 19.56 21.70
N GLY A 101 13.97 19.39 22.93
CA GLY A 101 13.83 18.14 23.68
C GLY A 101 12.39 17.73 23.96
N SER A 102 11.51 18.69 24.27
CA SER A 102 10.09 18.42 24.52
C SER A 102 9.36 17.97 23.25
N GLY A 103 9.71 18.53 22.09
CA GLY A 103 9.24 18.04 20.80
C GLY A 103 9.70 16.61 20.53
N ALA A 104 10.95 16.28 20.81
CA ALA A 104 11.48 14.93 20.61
C ALA A 104 10.77 13.93 21.53
N GLN A 105 10.59 14.28 22.81
CA GLN A 105 9.83 13.49 23.77
C GLN A 105 8.43 13.19 23.24
N ARG A 106 7.74 14.19 22.68
CA ARG A 106 6.41 14.03 22.09
C ARG A 106 6.40 13.08 20.91
N ILE A 107 7.39 13.15 20.02
CA ILE A 107 7.53 12.20 18.90
C ILE A 107 7.67 10.78 19.45
N PHE A 108 8.64 10.54 20.34
CA PHE A 108 8.99 9.19 20.77
C PHE A 108 7.99 8.57 21.76
N LEU A 109 7.41 9.36 22.65
CA LEU A 109 6.59 8.87 23.76
C LEU A 109 5.08 9.08 23.56
N GLU A 110 4.66 9.91 22.61
CA GLU A 110 3.23 10.09 22.30
C GLU A 110 2.90 9.66 20.87
N PHE A 111 3.66 10.11 19.87
CA PHE A 111 3.30 9.91 18.47
C PHE A 111 3.66 8.52 17.95
N LEU A 112 4.86 8.01 18.22
CA LEU A 112 5.25 6.66 17.81
C LEU A 112 4.37 5.57 18.46
N PRO A 113 4.03 5.63 19.77
CA PRO A 113 3.09 4.70 20.36
C PRO A 113 1.71 4.76 19.69
N GLN A 114 1.20 5.96 19.39
CA GLN A 114 -0.07 6.09 18.66
C GLN A 114 -0.01 5.50 17.25
N ILE A 115 1.12 5.64 16.53
CA ILE A 115 1.32 5.00 15.23
C ILE A 115 1.24 3.48 15.40
N VAL A 116 1.98 2.91 16.34
CA VAL A 116 1.97 1.46 16.62
C VAL A 116 0.54 1.00 16.92
N GLU A 117 -0.10 1.60 17.92
CA GLU A 117 -1.41 1.19 18.41
C GLU A 117 -2.49 1.27 17.35
N LYS A 118 -2.48 2.30 16.49
CA LYS A 118 -3.54 2.55 15.50
C LYS A 118 -3.27 1.92 14.12
N SER A 119 -2.06 1.44 13.84
CA SER A 119 -1.72 0.97 12.49
C SER A 119 -0.92 -0.33 12.39
N LEU A 120 -0.32 -0.81 13.49
CA LEU A 120 0.53 -2.02 13.46
C LEU A 120 -0.02 -3.16 14.32
N LEU A 121 -1.19 -2.98 14.95
CA LEU A 121 -1.87 -4.01 15.72
C LEU A 121 -3.15 -4.41 15.00
N LYS A 122 -3.30 -5.70 14.67
CA LYS A 122 -4.49 -6.24 13.98
C LYS A 122 -5.79 -5.83 14.68
N LYS A 123 -5.83 -5.87 16.01
CA LYS A 123 -7.01 -5.51 16.83
C LYS A 123 -7.53 -4.08 16.60
N SER A 124 -6.68 -3.19 16.09
CA SER A 124 -7.01 -1.78 15.84
C SER A 124 -7.36 -1.51 14.38
N LEU A 125 -7.31 -2.55 13.53
CA LEU A 125 -7.54 -2.49 12.10
C LEU A 125 -8.81 -3.24 11.73
N ASN A 126 -9.42 -2.86 10.62
CA ASN A 126 -10.52 -3.60 10.04
C ASN A 126 -9.96 -4.88 9.39
N VAL A 127 -10.26 -6.03 9.99
CA VAL A 127 -9.75 -7.32 9.54
C VAL A 127 -10.35 -7.71 8.17
N GLN A 128 -11.59 -7.32 7.89
CA GLN A 128 -12.23 -7.56 6.61
C GLN A 128 -11.52 -6.78 5.49
N ASP A 129 -11.11 -5.54 5.75
CA ASP A 129 -10.35 -4.74 4.78
C ASP A 129 -8.96 -5.34 4.51
N ILE A 130 -8.30 -5.90 5.53
CA ILE A 130 -7.02 -6.61 5.36
C ILE A 130 -7.18 -7.81 4.45
N TRP A 131 -8.19 -8.65 4.70
CA TRP A 131 -8.45 -9.83 3.87
C TRP A 131 -8.74 -9.46 2.44
N LEU A 132 -9.65 -8.51 2.22
CA LEU A 132 -9.97 -8.02 0.89
C LEU A 132 -8.71 -7.51 0.17
N TRP A 133 -7.83 -6.79 0.86
CA TRP A 133 -6.59 -6.28 0.30
C TRP A 133 -5.63 -7.40 -0.12
N VAL A 134 -5.38 -8.34 0.79
CA VAL A 134 -4.46 -9.47 0.61
C VAL A 134 -4.94 -10.39 -0.52
N GLU A 135 -6.21 -10.76 -0.51
CA GLU A 135 -6.83 -11.64 -1.50
C GLU A 135 -6.87 -11.00 -2.88
N THR A 136 -7.18 -9.70 -2.96
CA THR A 136 -7.21 -8.97 -4.24
C THR A 136 -5.83 -8.90 -4.89
N VAL A 137 -4.76 -8.79 -4.11
CA VAL A 137 -3.39 -8.77 -4.64
C VAL A 137 -2.94 -10.16 -5.07
N GLU A 138 -3.25 -11.19 -4.29
CA GLU A 138 -2.96 -12.57 -4.66
C GLU A 138 -3.69 -12.97 -5.95
N ASP A 139 -4.96 -12.60 -6.09
CA ASP A 139 -5.74 -12.83 -7.30
C ASP A 139 -5.11 -12.17 -8.54
N GLN A 140 -4.63 -10.93 -8.40
CA GLN A 140 -3.94 -10.23 -9.49
C GLN A 140 -2.60 -10.88 -9.86
N ASP A 141 -1.85 -11.34 -8.87
CA ASP A 141 -0.58 -12.04 -9.08
C ASP A 141 -0.79 -13.39 -9.77
N TYR A 142 -1.77 -14.17 -9.26
CA TYR A 142 -2.19 -15.42 -9.84
C TYR A 142 -2.64 -15.25 -11.29
N LEU A 143 -3.56 -14.31 -11.57
CA LEU A 143 -4.04 -14.04 -12.93
C LEU A 143 -2.87 -13.75 -13.87
N ARG A 144 -1.96 -12.87 -13.47
CA ARG A 144 -0.79 -12.51 -14.28
C ARG A 144 0.10 -13.70 -14.58
N SER A 145 0.32 -14.59 -13.60
CA SER A 145 1.12 -15.81 -13.78
C SER A 145 0.52 -16.76 -14.82
N GLN A 146 -0.79 -16.73 -15.01
CA GLN A 146 -1.54 -17.61 -15.90
C GLN A 146 -1.65 -17.10 -17.34
N LEU A 147 -1.24 -15.86 -17.63
CA LEU A 147 -1.37 -15.27 -18.97
C LEU A 147 -0.58 -16.04 -20.02
N LYS A 148 0.70 -16.32 -19.74
CA LYS A 148 1.62 -16.98 -20.68
C LYS A 148 1.16 -18.38 -21.06
N GLU A 149 0.72 -19.18 -20.09
CA GLU A 149 0.23 -20.55 -20.33
C GLU A 149 -1.05 -20.57 -21.19
N ARG A 150 -1.77 -19.45 -21.25
CA ARG A 150 -2.97 -19.26 -22.06
C ARG A 150 -2.71 -18.57 -23.39
N GLY A 151 -1.45 -18.30 -23.74
CA GLY A 151 -1.08 -17.58 -24.97
C GLY A 151 -1.57 -16.13 -24.99
N LEU A 152 -1.66 -15.49 -23.81
CA LEU A 152 -2.12 -14.12 -23.63
C LEU A 152 -0.96 -13.20 -23.20
N VAL A 153 -0.97 -11.97 -23.70
CA VAL A 153 -0.04 -10.92 -23.27
C VAL A 153 -0.68 -9.92 -22.31
N ALA A 154 -2.01 -9.83 -22.31
CA ALA A 154 -2.74 -8.96 -21.39
C ALA A 154 -4.17 -9.47 -21.15
N PHE A 155 -4.75 -8.98 -20.05
CA PHE A 155 -6.15 -9.18 -19.70
C PHE A 155 -6.72 -7.88 -19.13
N VAL A 156 -7.91 -7.49 -19.57
CA VAL A 156 -8.65 -6.33 -19.05
C VAL A 156 -9.99 -6.81 -18.51
N ALA A 157 -10.18 -6.74 -17.19
CA ALA A 157 -11.40 -7.19 -16.55
C ALA A 157 -12.62 -6.36 -16.98
N ASP A 158 -13.77 -7.01 -17.16
CA ASP A 158 -15.03 -6.32 -17.34
C ASP A 158 -15.33 -5.44 -16.10
N GLY A 159 -15.87 -4.24 -16.34
CA GLY A 159 -16.13 -3.25 -15.31
C GLY A 159 -14.90 -2.44 -14.88
N ALA A 160 -13.72 -2.65 -15.48
CA ALA A 160 -12.53 -1.88 -15.14
C ALA A 160 -12.72 -0.38 -15.46
N ILE A 161 -12.28 0.48 -14.53
CA ILE A 161 -12.25 1.93 -14.74
C ILE A 161 -10.83 2.34 -15.17
N LEU A 162 -10.63 2.44 -16.47
CA LEU A 162 -9.34 2.78 -17.08
C LEU A 162 -9.02 4.29 -17.03
N PRO A 163 -9.98 5.21 -17.29
CA PRO A 163 -9.70 6.65 -17.26
C PRO A 163 -9.19 7.13 -15.90
N ARG A 164 -8.24 8.07 -15.92
CA ARG A 164 -7.69 8.69 -14.72
C ARG A 164 -8.49 9.94 -14.35
N GLU A 165 -8.45 10.30 -13.07
CA GLU A 165 -9.10 11.49 -12.53
C GLU A 165 -8.60 12.78 -13.19
N SER A 166 -7.30 12.87 -13.48
CA SER A 166 -6.68 13.97 -14.25
C SER A 166 -5.27 13.57 -14.73
N GLY A 167 -4.63 14.39 -15.56
CA GLY A 167 -3.25 14.15 -16.03
C GLY A 167 -2.16 14.19 -14.95
N ILE A 168 -2.49 14.61 -13.73
CA ILE A 168 -1.56 14.66 -12.58
C ILE A 168 -1.98 13.73 -11.43
N SER A 169 -3.08 12.99 -11.58
CA SER A 169 -3.62 12.10 -10.54
C SER A 169 -3.73 10.69 -11.07
N ASP A 170 -2.98 9.79 -10.45
CA ASP A 170 -3.09 8.35 -10.67
C ASP A 170 -4.35 7.76 -10.03
N ARG A 171 -5.41 8.50 -9.74
CA ARG A 171 -6.67 7.92 -9.24
C ARG A 171 -7.62 7.58 -10.39
N PRO A 172 -8.52 6.58 -10.24
CA PRO A 172 -9.55 6.34 -11.25
C PRO A 172 -10.50 7.54 -11.33
N LEU A 173 -10.98 7.86 -12.53
CA LEU A 173 -12.03 8.85 -12.75
C LEU A 173 -13.29 8.44 -11.98
N LYS A 174 -14.00 9.42 -11.42
CA LYS A 174 -15.25 9.24 -10.68
C LYS A 174 -16.36 10.07 -11.31
N GLY A 175 -17.62 9.65 -11.11
CA GLY A 175 -18.81 10.38 -11.56
C GLY A 175 -19.63 9.61 -12.59
N GLY A 176 -20.81 10.14 -12.93
CA GLY A 176 -21.79 9.47 -13.81
C GLY A 176 -21.35 9.30 -15.27
N ASN A 177 -20.32 10.01 -15.70
CA ASN A 177 -19.82 9.95 -17.08
C ASN A 177 -18.70 8.90 -17.27
N VAL A 178 -18.37 8.14 -16.22
CA VAL A 178 -17.39 7.06 -16.32
C VAL A 178 -18.00 5.90 -17.08
N VAL A 179 -17.37 5.51 -18.18
CA VAL A 179 -17.75 4.31 -18.94
C VAL A 179 -16.87 3.14 -18.46
N PRO A 180 -17.44 2.14 -17.76
CA PRO A 180 -16.70 0.94 -17.40
C PRO A 180 -16.30 0.17 -18.65
N PHE A 181 -15.14 -0.49 -18.61
CA PHE A 181 -14.68 -1.33 -19.70
C PHE A 181 -15.62 -2.53 -19.89
N GLU A 182 -15.99 -2.80 -21.15
CA GLU A 182 -16.74 -3.99 -21.52
C GLU A 182 -16.01 -4.70 -22.66
N SER A 183 -15.79 -6.01 -22.49
CA SER A 183 -15.08 -6.82 -23.46
C SER A 183 -15.96 -7.18 -24.65
N PRO A 184 -15.45 -7.13 -25.89
CA PRO A 184 -16.16 -7.68 -27.04
C PRO A 184 -16.25 -9.20 -26.93
N ASP A 185 -17.36 -9.79 -27.36
CA ASP A 185 -17.62 -11.24 -27.23
C ASP A 185 -16.51 -12.11 -27.85
N SER A 186 -15.92 -11.67 -28.96
CA SER A 186 -14.85 -12.39 -29.65
C SER A 186 -13.53 -12.50 -28.87
N LEU A 187 -13.30 -11.62 -27.89
CA LEU A 187 -12.09 -11.61 -27.05
C LEU A 187 -12.41 -11.86 -25.57
N ARG A 188 -13.68 -12.10 -25.23
CA ARG A 188 -14.11 -12.32 -23.86
C ARG A 188 -13.68 -13.71 -23.40
N ILE A 189 -12.91 -13.75 -22.33
CA ILE A 189 -12.43 -14.98 -21.70
C ILE A 189 -12.72 -14.97 -20.20
N LYS A 190 -12.56 -16.13 -19.57
CA LYS A 190 -12.79 -16.34 -18.14
C LYS A 190 -11.52 -16.77 -17.42
N PHE A 191 -11.31 -16.22 -16.23
CA PHE A 191 -10.32 -16.69 -15.27
C PHE A 191 -11.02 -17.18 -14.00
N GLN A 192 -10.57 -18.31 -13.48
CA GLN A 192 -10.91 -18.76 -12.14
C GLN A 192 -9.80 -18.32 -11.19
N LEU A 193 -10.09 -17.41 -10.27
CA LEU A 193 -9.16 -16.88 -9.29
C LEU A 193 -9.26 -17.63 -7.96
N PRO A 194 -8.16 -17.71 -7.18
CA PRO A 194 -8.15 -18.45 -5.92
C PRO A 194 -9.06 -17.85 -4.84
N ASN A 195 -9.27 -16.53 -4.82
CA ASN A 195 -10.08 -15.87 -3.79
C ASN A 195 -11.41 -15.33 -4.32
N ARG A 196 -11.40 -14.46 -5.34
CA ARG A 196 -12.61 -13.83 -5.89
C ARG A 196 -13.47 -14.78 -6.74
N GLY A 197 -12.93 -15.91 -7.16
CA GLY A 197 -13.60 -16.86 -8.03
C GLY A 197 -13.55 -16.47 -9.51
N GLU A 198 -14.62 -16.74 -10.25
CA GLU A 198 -14.66 -16.48 -11.69
C GLU A 198 -14.72 -14.97 -11.99
N ILE A 199 -13.91 -14.52 -12.93
CA ILE A 199 -14.01 -13.19 -13.55
C ILE A 199 -13.98 -13.28 -15.07
N THR A 200 -14.64 -12.33 -15.73
CA THR A 200 -14.63 -12.16 -17.19
C THR A 200 -13.88 -10.90 -17.60
N GLY A 201 -13.36 -10.92 -18.83
CA GLY A 201 -12.68 -9.77 -19.40
C GLY A 201 -12.07 -10.07 -20.76
N MET A 202 -11.41 -9.07 -21.34
CA MET A 202 -10.82 -9.13 -22.66
C MET A 202 -9.44 -9.74 -22.55
N GLY A 203 -9.25 -10.92 -23.14
CA GLY A 203 -7.95 -11.54 -23.31
C GLY A 203 -7.29 -11.05 -24.59
N ILE A 204 -6.08 -10.48 -24.48
CA ILE A 204 -5.29 -10.07 -25.64
C ILE A 204 -4.28 -11.19 -25.94
N PRO A 205 -4.39 -11.88 -27.09
CA PRO A 205 -3.49 -12.98 -27.44
C PRO A 205 -2.09 -12.47 -27.82
N GLU A 206 -1.12 -13.38 -27.79
CA GLU A 206 0.19 -13.15 -28.41
C GLU A 206 0.07 -12.78 -29.89
N GLY A 207 0.96 -11.89 -30.36
CA GLY A 207 0.97 -11.40 -31.73
C GLY A 207 0.79 -9.88 -31.80
N VAL A 208 0.23 -9.41 -32.92
CA VAL A 208 0.01 -7.98 -33.17
C VAL A 208 -1.45 -7.63 -32.86
N THR A 209 -1.66 -6.75 -31.88
CA THR A 209 -2.97 -6.17 -31.58
C THR A 209 -2.97 -4.69 -31.92
N LEU A 210 -3.91 -4.25 -32.74
CA LEU A 210 -4.08 -2.86 -33.13
C LEU A 210 -5.32 -2.28 -32.43
N ILE A 211 -5.13 -1.23 -31.63
CA ILE A 211 -6.23 -0.47 -31.02
C ILE A 211 -6.43 0.79 -31.88
N VAL A 212 -7.48 0.80 -32.68
CA VAL A 212 -7.89 1.94 -33.53
C VAL A 212 -9.13 2.62 -32.96
N GLY A 213 -9.36 3.85 -33.41
CA GLY A 213 -10.58 4.62 -33.15
C GLY A 213 -11.31 4.94 -34.44
#